data_AF-A0A166ALX4-F1
#
_entry.id   AF-A0A166ALX4-F1
#
_cell.length_a   1.000
_cell.length_b   1.000
_cell.length_c   1.000
_cell.angle_alpha   90.00
_cell.angle_beta   90.00
_cell.angle_gamma   90.00
#
_symmetry.space_group_name_H-M   'P 1'
#
loop_
_entity.id
_entity.type
_entity.pdbx_description
1 polymer ?
#
loop_
_entity_poly.entity_id
_entity_poly.type
_entity_poly.pdbx_seq_one_letter_code
_entity_poly.pdbx_strand_id
1 'polypeptide(L)'
;MPGMVLASVLWFLAFLASSSWAALTPTRTTPLKRAVPSTFVGSAGNQFSLLGKPFHFVGTNAYWLQMLNSTDDLLTTLKAIKATNASVVRVWAFNDVTEPPANNATFLQLFTNGIGVPNLGSNGFERLDAVLNASESLGLKVIFTTTNNWNPQDTNGTAGLPNVNATLAKRATNTTSNFTFPHGYLSNDYGGIDLYVRQIIGAQAKHDEFFTNLTVRNAFKNYLSVLVPRYANSTTLAAWEIANDPRCNSTLPSTGTCTTVTITSWLADIAQFIRSLDPNHLISAGTQGFFCLEHIADCPKLFPTPPPPKVSQAVNQRRGKQLTSRALLEIRKDIEKKRAAQDAKNVLQGRSIRGKWRAPTKTKRQTTPEVGPAFDGSFGIDSQDILNIPDIGFSTFQLFPDQNTYGPLNPNINATENTLDQGISWIQAQGAAANAAGKPSILTSFGLITNATSQFFVPFNSTQVVGSTSSLGSGAGTASSSGTGANFTGVSDGIQNSTYSTWVSTALQAGVDGILQYQWGQDGLQQSGGGGVVTSTEGDIGSTAPTGDQAGVSPQDGYAPAVGSPEQSNINTILSKAAAQQALLNAANLLR
;
A
#
# COMPACT_ATOMS: atom_id res chain seq x y z
N MET A 1 59.20 3.76 -78.98
CA MET A 1 58.60 5.01 -79.51
C MET A 1 57.30 4.65 -80.22
N PRO A 2 56.25 5.49 -80.24
CA PRO A 2 55.94 6.61 -79.32
C PRO A 2 54.96 6.16 -78.20
N GLY A 3 54.59 6.97 -77.20
CA GLY A 3 55.18 8.23 -76.75
C GLY A 3 54.20 9.28 -76.23
N MET A 4 54.00 9.35 -74.89
CA MET A 4 53.53 10.53 -74.11
C MET A 4 52.05 10.96 -74.36
N VAL A 5 51.28 11.68 -73.51
CA VAL A 5 51.42 12.37 -72.18
C VAL A 5 49.97 12.57 -71.62
N LEU A 6 49.61 12.72 -70.33
CA LEU A 6 50.31 12.74 -69.03
C LEU A 6 49.49 12.15 -67.84
N ALA A 7 48.77 13.00 -67.06
CA ALA A 7 48.07 12.75 -65.78
C ALA A 7 46.53 13.00 -65.92
N SER A 8 45.60 12.65 -65.00
CA SER A 8 45.69 12.66 -63.52
C SER A 8 44.65 11.76 -62.82
N VAL A 9 44.99 10.53 -62.43
CA VAL A 9 44.16 9.68 -61.53
C VAL A 9 45.06 8.78 -60.67
N LEU A 10 45.28 9.09 -59.38
CA LEU A 10 46.06 8.20 -58.47
C LEU A 10 45.98 8.50 -56.95
N TRP A 11 44.80 8.79 -56.38
CA TRP A 11 44.59 8.82 -54.92
C TRP A 11 43.34 8.01 -54.54
N PHE A 12 43.30 7.52 -53.30
CA PHE A 12 42.30 6.59 -52.71
C PHE A 12 42.28 5.15 -53.26
N LEU A 13 43.19 4.30 -52.76
CA LEU A 13 42.89 2.98 -52.13
C LEU A 13 44.18 2.15 -51.86
N ALA A 14 44.95 2.48 -50.82
CA ALA A 14 46.00 1.59 -50.28
C ALA A 14 46.54 2.07 -48.92
N PHE A 15 45.86 1.78 -47.80
CA PHE A 15 46.50 1.75 -46.47
C PHE A 15 45.69 0.86 -45.51
N LEU A 16 46.11 -0.41 -45.41
CA LEU A 16 45.74 -1.34 -44.35
C LEU A 16 47.02 -1.93 -43.76
N ALA A 17 46.98 -2.24 -42.47
CA ALA A 17 48.09 -2.80 -41.66
C ALA A 17 49.35 -1.91 -41.51
N SER A 18 49.41 -1.11 -40.44
CA SER A 18 50.40 -1.33 -39.35
C SER A 18 50.28 -0.32 -38.20
N SER A 19 50.73 -0.76 -37.01
CA SER A 19 51.00 0.03 -35.79
C SER A 19 49.90 0.92 -35.19
N SER A 20 49.49 0.59 -33.95
CA SER A 20 49.56 1.51 -32.79
C SER A 20 49.06 0.84 -31.51
N TRP A 21 49.97 0.29 -30.70
CA TRP A 21 49.71 0.03 -29.27
C TRP A 21 49.83 1.37 -28.53
N ALA A 22 48.73 2.14 -28.49
CA ALA A 22 48.65 3.32 -27.65
C ALA A 22 48.40 2.88 -26.20
N ALA A 23 49.39 3.05 -25.33
CA ALA A 23 49.22 2.79 -23.91
C ALA A 23 48.17 3.75 -23.33
N LEU A 24 47.17 3.20 -22.62
CA LEU A 24 46.15 3.99 -21.92
C LEU A 24 46.80 4.76 -20.77
N THR A 25 47.20 6.01 -21.03
CA THR A 25 47.56 6.96 -19.98
C THR A 25 46.36 7.12 -19.06
N PRO A 26 46.46 6.85 -17.75
CA PRO A 26 45.32 6.93 -16.85
C PRO A 26 44.85 8.38 -16.76
N THR A 27 43.66 8.68 -17.29
CA THR A 27 43.05 10.00 -17.19
C THR A 27 42.96 10.39 -15.72
N ARG A 28 43.70 11.45 -15.35
CA ARG A 28 43.78 11.96 -13.97
C ARG A 28 42.38 12.16 -13.42
N THR A 29 41.95 11.31 -12.50
CA THR A 29 40.65 11.40 -11.85
C THR A 29 40.57 12.71 -11.10
N THR A 30 39.82 13.67 -11.65
CA THR A 30 39.34 14.80 -10.88
C THR A 30 38.53 14.25 -9.72
N PRO A 31 38.86 14.57 -8.45
CA PRO A 31 38.04 14.12 -7.34
C PRO A 31 36.62 14.65 -7.56
N LEU A 32 35.63 13.77 -7.51
CA LEU A 32 34.23 14.15 -7.60
C LEU A 32 33.98 15.27 -6.58
N LYS A 33 33.54 16.45 -7.07
CA LYS A 33 33.02 17.48 -6.17
C LYS A 33 31.95 16.81 -5.32
N ARG A 34 32.13 16.82 -4.00
CA ARG A 34 31.25 16.17 -3.03
C ARG A 34 29.82 16.63 -3.33
N ALA A 35 29.01 15.74 -3.89
CA ALA A 35 27.70 16.12 -4.42
C ALA A 35 26.85 16.72 -3.30
N VAL A 36 26.13 17.80 -3.61
CA VAL A 36 25.19 18.39 -2.65
C VAL A 36 24.15 17.31 -2.34
N PRO A 37 23.95 16.92 -1.07
CA PRO A 37 23.01 15.85 -0.73
C PRO A 37 21.58 16.23 -1.15
N SER A 38 20.86 15.30 -1.78
CA SER A 38 19.52 15.57 -2.29
C SER A 38 18.55 15.96 -1.18
N THR A 39 17.74 16.98 -1.44
CA THR A 39 16.61 17.42 -0.61
C THR A 39 15.37 16.55 -0.77
N PHE A 40 15.30 15.78 -1.85
CA PHE A 40 14.27 14.75 -2.08
C PHE A 40 14.60 13.46 -1.31
N VAL A 41 13.56 12.66 -1.03
CA VAL A 41 13.76 11.29 -0.52
C VAL A 41 14.23 10.41 -1.68
N GLY A 42 15.38 9.74 -1.50
CA GLY A 42 15.96 8.78 -2.45
C GLY A 42 16.27 7.45 -1.77
N SER A 43 16.93 6.53 -2.48
CA SER A 43 17.38 5.24 -1.92
C SER A 43 18.90 5.10 -1.93
N ALA A 44 19.43 4.44 -0.89
CA ALA A 44 20.85 4.17 -0.69
C ALA A 44 21.04 2.65 -0.50
N GLY A 45 20.96 1.90 -1.60
CA GLY A 45 20.79 0.45 -1.54
C GLY A 45 19.40 0.09 -1.01
N ASN A 46 19.33 -0.85 -0.06
CA ASN A 46 18.07 -1.34 0.50
C ASN A 46 17.45 -0.43 1.60
N GLN A 47 17.81 0.85 1.66
CA GLN A 47 17.32 1.79 2.67
C GLN A 47 16.95 3.14 2.04
N PHE A 48 15.95 3.84 2.59
CA PHE A 48 15.68 5.23 2.19
C PHE A 48 16.77 6.18 2.69
N SER A 49 16.96 7.28 1.98
CA SER A 49 17.87 8.35 2.35
C SER A 49 17.26 9.73 2.09
N LEU A 50 17.59 10.70 2.95
CA LEU A 50 17.20 12.10 2.83
C LEU A 50 18.38 12.96 3.30
N LEU A 51 18.74 14.00 2.54
CA LEU A 51 19.92 14.84 2.81
C LEU A 51 21.23 14.03 2.99
N GLY A 52 21.33 12.89 2.29
CA GLY A 52 22.49 11.99 2.33
C GLY A 52 22.62 11.15 3.62
N LYS A 53 21.58 11.11 4.46
CA LYS A 53 21.50 10.28 5.68
C LYS A 53 20.40 9.23 5.53
N PRO A 54 20.45 8.08 6.25
CA PRO A 54 19.35 7.14 6.29
C PRO A 54 18.05 7.80 6.79
N PHE A 55 16.92 7.37 6.21
CA PHE A 55 15.59 7.92 6.47
C PHE A 55 14.57 6.82 6.73
N HIS A 56 14.74 6.09 7.83
CA HIS A 56 13.67 5.24 8.38
C HIS A 56 12.58 6.13 9.02
N PHE A 57 11.31 5.79 8.83
CA PHE A 57 10.17 6.58 9.31
C PHE A 57 8.95 5.77 9.78
N VAL A 58 8.24 6.34 10.75
CA VAL A 58 6.87 5.96 11.13
C VAL A 58 5.93 7.05 10.66
N GLY A 59 4.70 6.65 10.35
CA GLY A 59 3.63 7.53 9.92
C GLY A 59 2.26 6.87 10.00
N THR A 60 1.31 7.46 9.29
CA THR A 60 -0.08 6.98 9.22
C THR A 60 -0.68 7.26 7.84
N ASN A 61 -1.78 6.59 7.55
CA ASN A 61 -2.67 6.89 6.44
C ASN A 61 -3.72 7.91 6.89
N ALA A 62 -3.77 9.05 6.21
CA ALA A 62 -4.83 10.03 6.34
C ALA A 62 -5.32 10.35 4.92
N TYR A 63 -5.95 9.35 4.30
CA TYR A 63 -6.26 9.32 2.87
C TYR A 63 -7.22 10.43 2.41
N TRP A 64 -7.89 11.06 3.38
CA TRP A 64 -8.95 12.04 3.23
C TRP A 64 -8.51 13.49 3.48
N LEU A 65 -7.22 13.78 3.74
CA LEU A 65 -6.78 15.14 4.09
C LEU A 65 -7.14 16.20 3.04
N GLN A 66 -7.15 15.85 1.75
CA GLN A 66 -7.60 16.71 0.65
C GLN A 66 -9.10 17.04 0.70
N MET A 67 -9.91 16.30 1.46
CA MET A 67 -11.32 16.61 1.73
C MET A 67 -11.51 17.70 2.80
N LEU A 68 -10.49 17.97 3.63
CA LEU A 68 -10.54 19.09 4.56
C LEU A 68 -10.46 20.41 3.77
N ASN A 69 -11.48 21.26 3.91
CA ASN A 69 -11.53 22.56 3.24
C ASN A 69 -10.90 23.69 4.08
N SER A 70 -10.88 23.58 5.41
CA SER A 70 -10.16 24.53 6.28
C SER A 70 -8.64 24.24 6.34
N THR A 71 -7.84 25.31 6.26
CA THR A 71 -6.39 25.26 6.51
C THR A 71 -6.07 24.99 7.98
N ASP A 72 -6.93 25.45 8.90
CA ASP A 72 -6.75 25.22 10.33
C ASP A 72 -7.03 23.75 10.70
N ASP A 73 -8.00 23.11 10.06
CA ASP A 73 -8.26 21.68 10.23
C ASP A 73 -7.09 20.84 9.70
N LEU A 74 -6.56 21.18 8.51
CA LEU A 74 -5.36 20.55 7.94
C LEU A 74 -4.17 20.67 8.90
N LEU A 75 -3.89 21.89 9.38
CA LEU A 75 -2.78 22.13 10.31
C LEU A 75 -3.01 21.46 11.67
N THR A 76 -4.25 21.39 12.17
CA THR A 76 -4.57 20.73 13.44
C THR A 76 -4.38 19.23 13.34
N THR A 77 -4.92 18.60 12.28
CA THR A 77 -4.74 17.18 12.00
C THR A 77 -3.26 16.82 11.83
N LEU A 78 -2.52 17.58 11.01
CA LEU A 78 -1.10 17.32 10.78
C LEU A 78 -0.22 17.61 12.01
N LYS A 79 -0.58 18.55 12.88
CA LYS A 79 0.08 18.75 14.19
C LYS A 79 -0.19 17.56 15.13
N ALA A 80 -1.41 17.04 15.17
CA ALA A 80 -1.77 15.88 15.99
C ALA A 80 -1.04 14.61 15.50
N ILE A 81 -0.98 14.40 14.18
CA ILE A 81 -0.13 13.36 13.57
C ILE A 81 1.35 13.58 13.97
N LYS A 82 1.88 14.80 13.83
CA LYS A 82 3.29 15.12 14.15
C LYS A 82 3.64 14.88 15.62
N ALA A 83 2.70 15.08 16.54
CA ALA A 83 2.88 14.81 17.97
C ALA A 83 3.17 13.33 18.30
N THR A 84 2.84 12.39 17.40
CA THR A 84 3.24 10.97 17.51
C THR A 84 4.69 10.70 17.07
N ASN A 85 5.47 11.75 16.79
CA ASN A 85 6.78 11.70 16.13
C ASN A 85 6.75 11.16 14.68
N ALA A 86 5.56 11.15 14.05
CA ALA A 86 5.42 10.82 12.64
C ALA A 86 6.29 11.72 11.75
N SER A 87 6.80 11.14 10.67
CA SER A 87 7.62 11.84 9.67
C SER A 87 7.07 11.74 8.24
N VAL A 88 6.12 10.83 8.00
CA VAL A 88 5.47 10.63 6.69
C VAL A 88 3.96 10.49 6.88
N VAL A 89 3.16 10.99 5.93
CA VAL A 89 1.72 10.75 5.84
C VAL A 89 1.38 10.25 4.43
N ARG A 90 0.56 9.20 4.33
CA ARG A 90 0.03 8.70 3.06
C ARG A 90 -1.36 9.29 2.79
N VAL A 91 -1.53 9.90 1.62
CA VAL A 91 -2.68 10.72 1.22
C VAL A 91 -3.06 10.37 -0.23
N TRP A 92 -4.34 10.47 -0.59
CA TRP A 92 -4.78 10.21 -1.96
C TRP A 92 -4.79 11.46 -2.82
N ALA A 93 -4.10 11.36 -3.96
CA ALA A 93 -4.09 12.34 -5.03
C ALA A 93 -5.01 11.89 -6.19
N PHE A 94 -6.17 11.33 -5.84
CA PHE A 94 -7.29 11.04 -6.72
C PHE A 94 -8.60 11.20 -5.94
N ASN A 95 -9.66 11.54 -6.66
CA ASN A 95 -11.05 11.59 -6.20
C ASN A 95 -11.87 11.80 -7.48
N ASP A 96 -12.30 10.70 -8.08
CA ASP A 96 -12.88 10.69 -9.41
C ASP A 96 -14.39 10.58 -9.29
N VAL A 97 -15.14 11.48 -9.94
CA VAL A 97 -16.59 11.61 -9.80
C VAL A 97 -17.27 11.71 -11.16
N THR A 98 -18.57 11.38 -11.22
CA THR A 98 -19.41 11.54 -12.43
C THR A 98 -20.22 12.83 -12.46
N GLU A 99 -20.33 13.50 -11.31
CA GLU A 99 -20.97 14.80 -11.13
C GLU A 99 -20.26 15.56 -9.99
N PRO A 100 -20.21 16.91 -10.00
CA PRO A 100 -19.62 17.67 -8.90
C PRO A 100 -20.33 17.40 -7.57
N PRO A 101 -19.63 17.01 -6.48
CA PRO A 101 -20.24 16.73 -5.19
C PRO A 101 -20.99 17.94 -4.61
N ALA A 102 -22.03 17.64 -3.84
CA ALA A 102 -22.81 18.64 -3.11
C ALA A 102 -21.92 19.49 -2.16
N ASN A 103 -22.41 20.69 -1.84
CA ASN A 103 -21.75 21.62 -0.91
C ASN A 103 -20.30 22.01 -1.29
N ASN A 104 -19.94 21.91 -2.58
CA ASN A 104 -18.59 22.23 -3.08
C ASN A 104 -17.47 21.38 -2.42
N ALA A 105 -17.78 20.16 -1.97
CA ALA A 105 -16.78 19.23 -1.45
C ALA A 105 -15.72 18.87 -2.51
N THR A 106 -14.55 18.41 -2.06
CA THR A 106 -13.40 18.16 -2.93
C THR A 106 -13.69 17.05 -3.94
N PHE A 107 -13.29 17.27 -5.18
CA PHE A 107 -13.13 16.24 -6.21
C PHE A 107 -11.94 16.60 -7.11
N LEU A 108 -11.18 15.62 -7.57
CA LEU A 108 -9.92 15.82 -8.29
C LEU A 108 -10.05 15.52 -9.79
N GLN A 109 -11.04 14.74 -10.21
CA GLN A 109 -11.39 14.55 -11.63
C GLN A 109 -12.90 14.40 -11.82
N LEU A 110 -13.48 15.09 -12.80
CA LEU A 110 -14.87 14.89 -13.23
C LEU A 110 -14.91 14.13 -14.55
N PHE A 111 -15.64 13.01 -14.58
CA PHE A 111 -15.98 12.30 -15.81
C PHE A 111 -17.25 12.86 -16.43
N THR A 112 -17.23 13.06 -17.75
CA THR A 112 -18.41 13.38 -18.55
C THR A 112 -18.27 12.73 -19.92
N ASN A 113 -19.26 11.92 -20.33
CA ASN A 113 -19.27 11.19 -21.60
C ASN A 113 -17.98 10.37 -21.85
N GLY A 114 -17.45 9.71 -20.81
CA GLY A 114 -16.22 8.92 -20.86
C GLY A 114 -14.91 9.73 -20.86
N ILE A 115 -14.96 11.06 -20.77
CA ILE A 115 -13.79 11.93 -20.69
C ILE A 115 -13.62 12.41 -19.25
N GLY A 116 -12.49 12.05 -18.62
CA GLY A 116 -12.11 12.52 -17.28
C GLY A 116 -11.30 13.81 -17.33
N VAL A 117 -11.85 14.90 -16.78
CA VAL A 117 -11.24 16.24 -16.75
C VAL A 117 -10.73 16.56 -15.33
N PRO A 118 -9.42 16.79 -15.12
CA PRO A 118 -8.88 17.13 -13.79
C PRO A 118 -9.42 18.47 -13.26
N ASN A 119 -9.81 18.51 -11.98
CA ASN A 119 -10.23 19.74 -11.32
C ASN A 119 -9.01 20.50 -10.80
N LEU A 120 -8.70 21.64 -11.42
CA LEU A 120 -7.56 22.49 -11.04
C LEU A 120 -7.91 23.60 -10.02
N GLY A 121 -9.17 23.72 -9.61
CA GLY A 121 -9.64 24.81 -8.75
C GLY A 121 -9.48 24.57 -7.25
N SER A 122 -10.14 25.43 -6.46
CA SER A 122 -10.03 25.53 -5.01
C SER A 122 -10.59 24.34 -4.22
N ASN A 123 -11.52 23.58 -4.79
CA ASN A 123 -11.96 22.26 -4.31
C ASN A 123 -11.39 21.10 -5.15
N GLY A 124 -10.29 21.36 -5.86
CA GLY A 124 -9.57 20.42 -6.70
C GLY A 124 -8.11 20.31 -6.27
N PHE A 125 -7.19 20.42 -7.22
CA PHE A 125 -5.76 20.28 -6.98
C PHE A 125 -5.20 21.29 -5.97
N GLU A 126 -5.83 22.47 -5.77
CA GLU A 126 -5.42 23.40 -4.71
C GLU A 126 -5.54 22.81 -3.28
N ARG A 127 -6.38 21.77 -3.07
CA ARG A 127 -6.41 21.03 -1.81
C ARG A 127 -5.17 20.16 -1.59
N LEU A 128 -4.61 19.61 -2.67
CA LEU A 128 -3.33 18.87 -2.62
C LEU A 128 -2.14 19.82 -2.42
N ASP A 129 -2.17 21.03 -3.02
CA ASP A 129 -1.22 22.10 -2.68
C ASP A 129 -1.30 22.42 -1.17
N ALA A 130 -2.50 22.59 -0.62
CA ALA A 130 -2.71 22.89 0.79
C ALA A 130 -2.19 21.78 1.73
N VAL A 131 -2.39 20.51 1.38
CA VAL A 131 -1.82 19.35 2.09
C VAL A 131 -0.29 19.40 2.10
N LEU A 132 0.35 19.68 0.97
CA LEU A 132 1.81 19.80 0.91
C LEU A 132 2.33 21.00 1.70
N ASN A 133 1.75 22.18 1.51
CA ASN A 133 2.16 23.41 2.19
C ASN A 133 2.04 23.27 3.73
N ALA A 134 0.93 22.69 4.22
CA ALA A 134 0.74 22.40 5.64
C ALA A 134 1.75 21.36 6.16
N SER A 135 2.02 20.30 5.38
CA SER A 135 3.01 19.27 5.74
C SER A 135 4.44 19.82 5.81
N GLU A 136 4.81 20.68 4.86
CA GLU A 136 6.12 21.34 4.80
C GLU A 136 6.36 22.20 6.05
N SER A 137 5.36 22.99 6.45
CA SER A 137 5.40 23.84 7.65
C SER A 137 5.63 23.07 8.97
N LEU A 138 5.42 21.75 8.97
CA LEU A 138 5.56 20.85 10.10
C LEU A 138 6.72 19.84 9.94
N GLY A 139 7.49 19.93 8.85
CA GLY A 139 8.55 18.96 8.56
C GLY A 139 8.03 17.53 8.46
N LEU A 140 6.85 17.35 7.85
CA LEU A 140 6.33 16.06 7.39
C LEU A 140 6.66 15.87 5.91
N LYS A 141 6.78 14.62 5.47
CA LYS A 141 6.75 14.27 4.05
C LYS A 141 5.42 13.60 3.70
N VAL A 142 5.02 13.67 2.44
CA VAL A 142 3.78 13.07 1.93
C VAL A 142 4.11 11.94 0.95
N ILE A 143 3.29 10.88 0.93
CA ILE A 143 3.22 9.92 -0.17
C ILE A 143 1.86 10.11 -0.84
N PHE A 144 1.86 10.41 -2.15
CA PHE A 144 0.65 10.55 -2.94
C PHE A 144 0.34 9.28 -3.72
N THR A 145 -0.78 8.63 -3.40
CA THR A 145 -1.34 7.54 -4.20
C THR A 145 -2.24 8.09 -5.30
N THR A 146 -2.15 7.60 -6.53
CA THR A 146 -2.78 8.26 -7.71
C THR A 146 -4.01 7.58 -8.32
N THR A 147 -4.44 6.41 -7.83
CA THR A 147 -5.78 5.83 -8.08
C THR A 147 -6.15 4.76 -7.03
N ASN A 148 -7.39 4.24 -7.03
CA ASN A 148 -7.85 3.16 -6.13
C ASN A 148 -8.23 1.89 -6.91
N ASN A 149 -7.95 0.71 -6.37
CA ASN A 149 -8.54 -0.52 -6.88
C ASN A 149 -10.05 -0.60 -6.64
N TRP A 150 -10.52 -0.06 -5.52
CA TRP A 150 -11.85 -0.32 -4.97
C TRP A 150 -12.84 0.81 -5.20
N ASN A 151 -13.95 0.54 -5.89
CA ASN A 151 -15.12 1.43 -5.92
C ASN A 151 -16.44 0.62 -6.08
N PRO A 152 -16.96 0.05 -4.99
CA PRO A 152 -18.27 -0.62 -5.00
C PRO A 152 -19.40 0.40 -5.13
N GLN A 153 -20.52 -0.03 -5.71
CA GLN A 153 -21.73 0.79 -5.84
C GLN A 153 -22.90 0.08 -5.13
N ASP A 154 -23.83 0.83 -4.53
CA ASP A 154 -25.04 0.29 -3.92
C ASP A 154 -26.03 -0.16 -5.01
N THR A 155 -25.94 -1.44 -5.40
CA THR A 155 -26.79 -2.11 -6.40
C THR A 155 -28.21 -2.28 -5.87
N ASN A 156 -28.98 -1.19 -5.86
CA ASN A 156 -30.39 -1.16 -5.47
C ASN A 156 -31.26 -2.00 -6.42
N GLY A 157 -31.44 -3.29 -6.10
CA GLY A 157 -32.46 -4.15 -6.68
C GLY A 157 -32.16 -4.77 -8.05
N THR A 158 -31.00 -4.50 -8.67
CA THR A 158 -30.62 -5.09 -9.96
C THR A 158 -29.52 -6.15 -9.84
N ALA A 159 -29.99 -7.41 -9.72
CA ALA A 159 -29.26 -8.67 -9.92
C ALA A 159 -28.07 -9.00 -8.99
N GLY A 160 -28.29 -9.92 -8.03
CA GLY A 160 -27.29 -10.94 -7.70
C GLY A 160 -27.05 -11.26 -6.22
N LEU A 161 -27.29 -10.33 -5.30
CA LEU A 161 -26.98 -10.51 -3.88
C LEU A 161 -28.26 -10.74 -3.03
N PRO A 162 -28.23 -11.66 -2.05
CA PRO A 162 -29.41 -11.98 -1.24
C PRO A 162 -29.75 -10.85 -0.25
N ASN A 163 -31.05 -10.68 0.03
CA ASN A 163 -31.57 -9.66 0.95
C ASN A 163 -30.93 -9.74 2.35
N VAL A 164 -30.04 -8.79 2.65
CA VAL A 164 -29.56 -8.51 4.02
C VAL A 164 -30.52 -7.52 4.69
N ASN A 165 -30.64 -7.59 6.02
CA ASN A 165 -31.67 -6.85 6.76
C ASN A 165 -31.52 -5.31 6.61
N ALA A 166 -32.64 -4.64 6.32
CA ALA A 166 -32.66 -3.26 5.81
C ALA A 166 -32.01 -2.21 6.74
N THR A 167 -31.90 -2.49 8.04
CA THR A 167 -31.30 -1.59 9.03
C THR A 167 -29.77 -1.50 8.98
N LEU A 168 -29.08 -2.40 8.27
CA LEU A 168 -27.61 -2.42 8.14
C LEU A 168 -27.13 -2.20 6.69
N ALA A 169 -28.05 -2.12 5.73
CA ALA A 169 -27.79 -2.36 4.32
C ALA A 169 -27.11 -1.21 3.56
N LYS A 170 -27.06 0.01 4.12
CA LYS A 170 -26.62 1.22 3.40
C LYS A 170 -25.79 2.16 4.28
N ARG A 171 -24.46 2.10 4.16
CA ARG A 171 -23.55 3.17 4.61
C ARG A 171 -23.20 4.19 3.50
N ALA A 172 -23.87 4.08 2.34
CA ALA A 172 -23.83 5.07 1.26
C ALA A 172 -25.19 5.78 1.11
N THR A 173 -26.25 5.03 0.80
CA THR A 173 -27.46 5.59 0.14
C THR A 173 -28.77 4.94 0.63
N ASN A 174 -29.24 5.24 1.86
CA ASN A 174 -30.53 4.68 2.29
C ASN A 174 -31.74 5.39 1.63
N THR A 175 -32.74 4.59 1.27
CA THR A 175 -33.94 4.98 0.50
C THR A 175 -35.21 4.93 1.34
N THR A 176 -35.11 4.58 2.63
CA THR A 176 -36.22 4.62 3.61
C THR A 176 -35.88 5.40 4.89
N SER A 177 -34.68 5.98 4.99
CA SER A 177 -34.30 6.99 5.98
C SER A 177 -33.47 8.07 5.29
N ASN A 178 -33.61 9.33 5.71
CA ASN A 178 -33.00 10.50 5.08
C ASN A 178 -31.48 10.63 5.39
N PHE A 179 -30.75 9.52 5.43
CA PHE A 179 -29.34 9.47 5.79
C PHE A 179 -28.48 9.07 4.60
N THR A 180 -27.77 10.05 4.05
CA THR A 180 -26.74 9.90 3.03
C THR A 180 -25.42 10.33 3.67
N PHE A 181 -24.42 9.46 3.69
CA PHE A 181 -23.09 9.82 4.19
C PHE A 181 -22.41 10.81 3.22
N PRO A 182 -21.57 11.74 3.68
CA PRO A 182 -20.93 12.72 2.81
C PRO A 182 -19.92 12.07 1.86
N HIS A 183 -19.74 12.68 0.69
CA HIS A 183 -18.75 12.24 -0.31
C HIS A 183 -17.36 12.02 0.31
N GLY A 184 -16.79 10.83 0.11
CA GLY A 184 -15.48 10.46 0.64
C GLY A 184 -15.48 9.96 2.09
N TYR A 185 -16.65 9.62 2.65
CA TYR A 185 -16.75 9.00 3.99
C TYR A 185 -16.18 7.57 4.06
N LEU A 186 -16.20 6.82 2.96
CA LEU A 186 -15.58 5.48 2.88
C LEU A 186 -14.31 5.51 2.03
N SER A 187 -13.36 4.64 2.39
CA SER A 187 -12.09 4.40 1.69
C SER A 187 -12.22 3.80 0.28
N ASN A 188 -13.44 3.63 -0.21
CA ASN A 188 -13.77 3.12 -1.53
C ASN A 188 -14.78 4.01 -2.29
N ASP A 189 -15.06 5.21 -1.78
CA ASP A 189 -15.99 6.21 -2.35
C ASP A 189 -15.30 7.24 -3.28
N TYR A 190 -14.00 7.10 -3.50
CA TYR A 190 -13.14 8.09 -4.19
C TYR A 190 -12.96 7.81 -5.70
N GLY A 191 -13.77 6.92 -6.29
CA GLY A 191 -13.62 6.52 -7.70
C GLY A 191 -12.40 5.61 -7.92
N GLY A 192 -11.54 5.94 -8.87
CA GLY A 192 -10.41 5.10 -9.28
C GLY A 192 -10.75 4.07 -10.36
N ILE A 193 -10.03 2.95 -10.36
CA ILE A 193 -9.99 1.92 -11.42
C ILE A 193 -11.39 1.52 -11.90
N ASP A 194 -12.25 1.10 -10.98
CA ASP A 194 -13.59 0.62 -11.29
C ASP A 194 -14.50 1.71 -11.88
N LEU A 195 -14.29 2.99 -11.54
CA LEU A 195 -15.01 4.11 -12.13
C LEU A 195 -14.51 4.43 -13.54
N TYR A 196 -13.19 4.45 -13.75
CA TYR A 196 -12.58 4.66 -15.08
C TYR A 196 -13.12 3.66 -16.11
N VAL A 197 -13.17 2.36 -15.78
CA VAL A 197 -13.73 1.36 -16.73
C VAL A 197 -15.23 1.57 -16.92
N ARG A 198 -16.02 1.81 -15.86
CA ARG A 198 -17.46 2.09 -15.99
C ARG A 198 -17.76 3.27 -16.92
N GLN A 199 -16.99 4.36 -16.83
CA GLN A 199 -17.22 5.56 -17.64
C GLN A 199 -16.74 5.44 -19.09
N ILE A 200 -15.71 4.63 -19.37
CA ILE A 200 -15.10 4.52 -20.71
C ILE A 200 -15.65 3.33 -21.50
N ILE A 201 -16.00 2.22 -20.84
CA ILE A 201 -16.50 0.98 -21.46
C ILE A 201 -18.02 0.81 -21.29
N GLY A 202 -18.61 1.42 -20.25
CA GLY A 202 -20.04 1.31 -19.98
C GLY A 202 -20.45 -0.07 -19.46
N ALA A 203 -21.64 -0.53 -19.88
CA ALA A 203 -22.37 -1.64 -19.25
C ALA A 203 -21.69 -3.02 -19.30
N GLN A 204 -20.61 -3.21 -20.06
CA GLN A 204 -19.86 -4.48 -20.12
C GLN A 204 -18.53 -4.47 -19.35
N ALA A 205 -18.14 -3.32 -18.78
CA ALA A 205 -16.90 -3.09 -18.05
C ALA A 205 -16.42 -4.28 -17.21
N LYS A 206 -15.17 -4.70 -17.42
CA LYS A 206 -14.43 -5.64 -16.57
C LYS A 206 -13.27 -4.92 -15.89
N HIS A 207 -13.04 -5.22 -14.61
CA HIS A 207 -12.04 -4.54 -13.78
C HIS A 207 -10.67 -4.41 -14.47
N ASP A 208 -10.15 -5.51 -15.01
CA ASP A 208 -8.83 -5.60 -15.62
C ASP A 208 -8.72 -4.98 -17.04
N GLU A 209 -9.81 -4.44 -17.59
CA GLU A 209 -9.71 -3.54 -18.74
C GLU A 209 -8.90 -2.28 -18.41
N PHE A 210 -8.84 -1.85 -17.16
CA PHE A 210 -7.98 -0.73 -16.76
C PHE A 210 -6.48 -1.00 -17.00
N PHE A 211 -6.05 -2.25 -16.85
CA PHE A 211 -4.65 -2.66 -17.06
C PHE A 211 -4.33 -2.97 -18.53
N THR A 212 -5.34 -3.23 -19.35
CA THR A 212 -5.18 -3.79 -20.70
C THR A 212 -5.69 -2.86 -21.81
N ASN A 213 -6.86 -2.26 -21.65
CA ASN A 213 -7.52 -1.42 -22.65
C ASN A 213 -6.79 -0.08 -22.81
N LEU A 214 -6.29 0.19 -24.03
CA LEU A 214 -5.47 1.36 -24.31
C LEU A 214 -6.23 2.68 -24.09
N THR A 215 -7.54 2.73 -24.32
CA THR A 215 -8.34 3.94 -24.09
C THR A 215 -8.40 4.28 -22.59
N VAL A 216 -8.63 3.28 -21.74
CA VAL A 216 -8.69 3.46 -20.28
C VAL A 216 -7.32 3.85 -19.73
N ARG A 217 -6.25 3.16 -20.16
CA ARG A 217 -4.86 3.48 -19.80
C ARG A 217 -4.46 4.90 -20.21
N ASN A 218 -4.84 5.32 -21.42
CA ASN A 218 -4.55 6.68 -21.89
C ASN A 218 -5.34 7.74 -21.13
N ALA A 219 -6.59 7.47 -20.73
CA ALA A 219 -7.32 8.37 -19.83
C ALA A 219 -6.61 8.53 -18.47
N PHE A 220 -6.08 7.45 -17.88
CA PHE A 220 -5.30 7.54 -16.63
C PHE A 220 -3.97 8.28 -16.83
N LYS A 221 -3.27 8.05 -17.94
CA LYS A 221 -2.08 8.84 -18.31
C LYS A 221 -2.40 10.33 -18.53
N ASN A 222 -3.59 10.69 -19.01
CA ASN A 222 -4.03 12.08 -19.12
C ASN A 222 -4.31 12.73 -17.75
N TYR A 223 -4.70 11.96 -16.73
CA TYR A 223 -4.76 12.46 -15.36
C TYR A 223 -3.35 12.68 -14.79
N LEU A 224 -2.47 11.70 -14.93
CA LEU A 224 -1.08 11.77 -14.47
C LEU A 224 -0.26 12.87 -15.15
N SER A 225 -0.51 13.17 -16.43
CA SER A 225 0.20 14.25 -17.16
C SER A 225 -0.11 15.65 -16.65
N VAL A 226 -1.20 15.81 -15.89
CA VAL A 226 -1.57 17.07 -15.22
C VAL A 226 -1.19 17.03 -13.73
N LEU A 227 -1.36 15.89 -13.07
CA LEU A 227 -1.02 15.71 -11.64
C LEU A 227 0.49 15.76 -11.39
N VAL A 228 1.27 14.95 -12.09
CA VAL A 228 2.68 14.71 -11.73
C VAL A 228 3.56 15.96 -11.94
N PRO A 229 3.49 16.69 -13.07
CA PRO A 229 4.32 17.88 -13.27
C PRO A 229 4.06 19.03 -12.28
N ARG A 230 2.86 19.10 -11.68
CA ARG A 230 2.52 20.12 -10.66
C ARG A 230 3.36 19.93 -9.39
N TYR A 231 3.65 18.68 -9.01
CA TYR A 231 4.30 18.33 -7.74
C TYR A 231 5.72 17.82 -7.87
N ALA A 232 6.22 17.57 -9.09
CA ALA A 232 7.55 17.01 -9.36
C ALA A 232 8.73 17.80 -8.76
N ASN A 233 8.56 19.08 -8.40
CA ASN A 233 9.57 19.90 -7.75
C ASN A 233 9.39 20.05 -6.23
N SER A 234 8.28 19.57 -5.64
CA SER A 234 8.00 19.73 -4.21
C SER A 234 8.77 18.69 -3.39
N THR A 235 9.87 19.11 -2.74
CA THR A 235 10.66 18.19 -1.89
C THR A 235 9.87 17.64 -0.69
N THR A 236 8.70 18.18 -0.39
CA THR A 236 7.77 17.73 0.65
C THR A 236 7.07 16.42 0.25
N LEU A 237 6.90 16.16 -1.05
CA LEU A 237 6.56 14.84 -1.54
C LEU A 237 7.79 13.91 -1.36
N ALA A 238 7.58 12.71 -0.81
CA ALA A 238 8.61 11.67 -0.70
C ALA A 238 8.58 10.73 -1.91
N ALA A 239 7.39 10.34 -2.35
CA ALA A 239 7.19 9.38 -3.42
C ALA A 239 5.80 9.48 -4.05
N TRP A 240 5.73 9.05 -5.30
CA TRP A 240 4.50 8.63 -5.97
C TRP A 240 4.19 7.17 -5.65
N GLU A 241 2.91 6.85 -5.48
CA GLU A 241 2.42 5.48 -5.43
C GLU A 241 1.34 5.30 -6.49
N ILE A 242 1.52 4.32 -7.38
CA ILE A 242 0.74 4.21 -8.62
C ILE A 242 -0.74 3.91 -8.37
N ALA A 243 -1.08 3.04 -7.41
CA ALA A 243 -2.46 2.73 -7.06
C ALA A 243 -2.58 2.22 -5.63
N ASN A 244 -3.70 2.47 -4.96
CA ASN A 244 -4.05 1.83 -3.70
C ASN A 244 -4.48 0.39 -4.00
N ASP A 245 -3.58 -0.55 -3.70
CA ASP A 245 -3.79 -2.00 -3.79
C ASP A 245 -4.37 -2.53 -5.12
N PRO A 246 -3.72 -2.28 -6.27
CA PRO A 246 -4.17 -2.84 -7.55
C PRO A 246 -4.14 -4.37 -7.49
N ARG A 247 -5.18 -5.02 -8.04
CA ARG A 247 -5.34 -6.48 -8.12
C ARG A 247 -6.04 -6.86 -9.42
N CYS A 248 -6.12 -8.15 -9.76
CA CYS A 248 -6.95 -8.61 -10.88
C CYS A 248 -8.46 -8.65 -10.55
N ASN A 249 -8.83 -8.36 -9.30
CA ASN A 249 -10.20 -8.39 -8.81
C ASN A 249 -10.54 -7.13 -8.00
N SER A 250 -11.75 -6.61 -8.21
CA SER A 250 -12.36 -5.56 -7.38
C SER A 250 -13.86 -5.85 -7.23
N THR A 251 -14.72 -4.82 -7.22
CA THR A 251 -16.18 -4.99 -7.22
C THR A 251 -16.72 -5.26 -8.63
N LEU A 252 -16.12 -4.68 -9.68
CA LEU A 252 -16.34 -5.14 -11.04
C LEU A 252 -15.79 -6.57 -11.24
N PRO A 253 -16.48 -7.43 -12.02
CA PRO A 253 -15.96 -8.74 -12.39
C PRO A 253 -14.75 -8.60 -13.34
N SER A 254 -13.85 -9.58 -13.30
CA SER A 254 -12.73 -9.67 -14.25
C SER A 254 -13.15 -10.29 -15.59
N THR A 255 -12.35 -10.10 -16.64
CA THR A 255 -12.38 -10.90 -17.88
C THR A 255 -12.08 -12.38 -17.64
N GLY A 256 -11.39 -12.71 -16.53
CA GLY A 256 -10.81 -14.03 -16.29
C GLY A 256 -9.46 -14.28 -16.99
N THR A 257 -8.89 -13.26 -17.66
CA THR A 257 -7.59 -13.34 -18.36
C THR A 257 -6.48 -12.53 -17.68
N CYS A 258 -6.81 -11.80 -16.62
CA CYS A 258 -5.84 -11.02 -15.85
C CYS A 258 -4.93 -11.94 -15.03
N THR A 259 -3.62 -11.65 -15.08
CA THR A 259 -2.57 -12.42 -14.40
C THR A 259 -1.52 -11.47 -13.80
N THR A 260 -0.52 -12.04 -13.12
CA THR A 260 0.67 -11.33 -12.64
C THR A 260 1.42 -10.58 -13.76
N VAL A 261 1.45 -11.15 -14.97
CA VAL A 261 1.98 -10.50 -16.18
C VAL A 261 1.20 -9.23 -16.51
N THR A 262 -0.14 -9.27 -16.41
CA THR A 262 -1.02 -8.15 -16.76
C THR A 262 -0.71 -6.92 -15.91
N ILE A 263 -0.70 -7.08 -14.58
CA ILE A 263 -0.51 -5.93 -13.68
C ILE A 263 0.96 -5.51 -13.62
N THR A 264 1.91 -6.44 -13.68
CA THR A 264 3.34 -6.09 -13.71
C THR A 264 3.73 -5.34 -14.99
N SER A 265 3.13 -5.68 -16.14
CA SER A 265 3.29 -4.92 -17.40
C SER A 265 2.71 -3.51 -17.29
N TRP A 266 1.51 -3.39 -16.71
CA TRP A 266 0.85 -2.09 -16.52
C TRP A 266 1.60 -1.19 -15.53
N LEU A 267 2.05 -1.74 -14.39
CA LEU A 267 2.88 -1.03 -13.41
C LEU A 267 4.19 -0.53 -14.02
N ALA A 268 4.83 -1.31 -14.90
CA ALA A 268 6.04 -0.88 -15.58
C ALA A 268 5.79 0.29 -16.56
N ASP A 269 4.70 0.23 -17.33
CA ASP A 269 4.28 1.29 -18.25
C ASP A 269 3.91 2.60 -17.52
N ILE A 270 3.22 2.51 -16.38
CA ILE A 270 2.87 3.69 -15.58
C ILE A 270 4.08 4.23 -14.81
N ALA A 271 4.95 3.36 -14.25
CA ALA A 271 6.17 3.81 -13.57
C ALA A 271 7.11 4.56 -14.53
N GLN A 272 7.30 4.04 -15.75
CA GLN A 272 8.07 4.71 -16.79
C GLN A 272 7.42 6.03 -17.23
N PHE A 273 6.08 6.08 -17.32
CA PHE A 273 5.37 7.31 -17.66
C PHE A 273 5.51 8.39 -16.56
N ILE A 274 5.34 8.03 -15.29
CA ILE A 274 5.58 8.95 -14.15
C ILE A 274 7.04 9.41 -14.16
N ARG A 275 8.01 8.51 -14.39
CA ARG A 275 9.44 8.89 -14.51
C ARG A 275 9.71 9.92 -15.62
N SER A 276 8.97 9.83 -16.74
CA SER A 276 9.11 10.79 -17.85
C SER A 276 8.58 12.20 -17.52
N LEU A 277 7.72 12.31 -16.50
CA LEU A 277 7.14 13.56 -16.00
C LEU A 277 7.88 14.08 -14.74
N ASP A 278 8.51 13.18 -13.98
CA ASP A 278 9.19 13.46 -12.71
C ASP A 278 10.50 12.67 -12.60
N PRO A 279 11.67 13.33 -12.75
CA PRO A 279 12.98 12.72 -12.58
C PRO A 279 13.48 12.71 -11.13
N ASN A 280 12.74 13.30 -10.18
CA ASN A 280 13.19 13.59 -8.82
C ASN A 280 12.71 12.56 -7.80
N HIS A 281 11.43 12.19 -7.83
CA HIS A 281 10.81 11.36 -6.79
C HIS A 281 10.99 9.85 -7.00
N LEU A 282 10.91 9.10 -5.90
CA LEU A 282 10.73 7.66 -5.95
C LEU A 282 9.29 7.31 -6.36
N ILE A 283 9.10 6.12 -6.94
CA ILE A 283 7.81 5.60 -7.40
C ILE A 283 7.59 4.21 -6.79
N SER A 284 6.38 3.87 -6.38
CA SER A 284 6.00 2.53 -5.94
C SER A 284 4.69 2.04 -6.54
N ALA A 285 4.42 0.74 -6.41
CA ALA A 285 3.21 0.11 -6.94
C ALA A 285 1.98 0.26 -6.04
N GLY A 286 2.15 0.26 -4.72
CA GLY A 286 1.09 0.41 -3.72
C GLY A 286 0.26 -0.85 -3.41
N THR A 287 0.74 -2.02 -3.86
CA THR A 287 0.10 -3.33 -3.71
C THR A 287 -0.05 -3.79 -2.25
N GLN A 288 -0.96 -4.74 -1.99
CA GLN A 288 -0.98 -5.51 -0.73
C GLN A 288 0.35 -6.23 -0.44
N GLY A 289 1.14 -6.52 -1.47
CA GLY A 289 2.44 -7.22 -1.37
C GLY A 289 2.43 -8.70 -1.77
N PHE A 290 1.35 -9.24 -2.34
CA PHE A 290 1.28 -10.66 -2.74
C PHE A 290 2.43 -11.10 -3.67
N PHE A 291 2.75 -12.39 -3.63
CA PHE A 291 3.84 -12.99 -4.41
C PHE A 291 3.30 -14.01 -5.42
N CYS A 292 4.09 -14.29 -6.46
CA CYS A 292 3.93 -15.49 -7.30
C CYS A 292 5.29 -16.22 -7.32
N LEU A 293 5.40 -17.34 -6.60
CA LEU A 293 6.70 -17.99 -6.38
C LEU A 293 7.08 -18.90 -7.56
N GLU A 294 8.33 -18.81 -8.03
CA GLU A 294 8.91 -19.40 -9.28
C GLU A 294 8.72 -20.92 -9.54
N HIS A 295 8.13 -21.66 -8.62
CA HIS A 295 7.90 -23.11 -8.68
C HIS A 295 6.41 -23.48 -8.71
N ILE A 296 5.54 -22.47 -8.66
CA ILE A 296 4.10 -22.56 -8.89
C ILE A 296 3.90 -22.36 -10.39
N ALA A 297 3.00 -23.15 -11.00
CA ALA A 297 2.65 -22.97 -12.40
C ALA A 297 2.06 -21.56 -12.61
N ASP A 298 2.25 -21.00 -13.81
CA ASP A 298 1.70 -19.70 -14.20
C ASP A 298 2.21 -18.48 -13.39
N CYS A 299 3.40 -18.61 -12.77
CA CYS A 299 4.20 -17.51 -12.20
C CYS A 299 5.42 -17.09 -13.06
N PRO A 300 5.27 -16.66 -14.34
CA PRO A 300 6.38 -16.16 -15.14
C PRO A 300 6.86 -14.78 -14.65
N LYS A 301 8.16 -14.52 -14.80
CA LYS A 301 8.82 -13.25 -14.44
C LYS A 301 9.06 -12.40 -15.68
N LEU A 302 8.56 -11.16 -15.70
CA LEU A 302 8.88 -10.16 -16.72
C LEU A 302 10.19 -9.43 -16.40
N PHE A 303 10.49 -9.27 -15.12
CA PHE A 303 11.70 -8.61 -14.61
C PHE A 303 12.49 -9.59 -13.72
N PRO A 304 12.95 -10.74 -14.25
CA PRO A 304 13.68 -11.73 -13.47
C PRO A 304 14.97 -11.12 -12.88
N THR A 305 15.26 -11.38 -11.60
CA THR A 305 16.48 -10.81 -11.01
C THR A 305 17.74 -11.30 -11.73
N PRO A 306 18.69 -10.41 -12.06
CA PRO A 306 19.96 -10.83 -12.62
C PRO A 306 20.70 -11.73 -11.62
N PRO A 307 21.41 -12.77 -12.09
CA PRO A 307 22.12 -13.68 -11.21
C PRO A 307 23.16 -12.94 -10.37
N PRO A 308 23.42 -13.36 -9.12
CA PRO A 308 24.36 -12.67 -8.24
C PRO A 308 25.75 -12.58 -8.91
N PRO A 309 26.38 -11.39 -8.92
CA PRO A 309 27.63 -11.19 -9.66
C PRO A 309 28.74 -12.09 -9.12
N LYS A 310 29.56 -12.63 -10.02
CA LYS A 310 30.78 -13.37 -9.64
C LYS A 310 31.66 -12.44 -8.80
N VAL A 311 32.03 -12.90 -7.60
CA VAL A 311 32.55 -12.05 -6.53
C VAL A 311 33.90 -11.41 -6.91
N SER A 312 33.88 -10.12 -7.20
CA SER A 312 35.04 -9.24 -7.03
C SER A 312 35.07 -8.71 -5.59
N GLN A 313 36.26 -8.45 -5.05
CA GLN A 313 36.42 -8.00 -3.66
C GLN A 313 36.08 -6.50 -3.53
N ALA A 314 34.80 -6.21 -3.27
CA ALA A 314 34.30 -4.90 -2.85
C ALA A 314 33.47 -5.04 -1.56
N VAL A 315 33.17 -3.90 -0.91
CA VAL A 315 32.64 -3.84 0.47
C VAL A 315 31.38 -4.70 0.68
N ASN A 316 31.31 -5.39 1.82
CA ASN A 316 30.29 -6.39 2.15
C ASN A 316 28.86 -5.80 2.35
N GLN A 317 28.16 -5.50 1.27
CA GLN A 317 26.69 -5.54 1.24
C GLN A 317 26.24 -6.80 0.47
N ARG A 318 25.96 -7.88 1.20
CA ARG A 318 25.40 -9.10 0.62
C ARG A 318 23.90 -8.92 0.41
N ARG A 319 23.45 -8.77 -0.84
CA ARG A 319 22.02 -8.83 -1.20
C ARG A 319 21.37 -10.11 -0.65
N GLY A 320 20.10 -10.01 -0.30
CA GLY A 320 19.27 -11.15 0.08
C GLY A 320 19.18 -12.22 -1.03
N LYS A 321 18.77 -13.43 -0.66
CA LYS A 321 18.35 -14.46 -1.63
C LYS A 321 16.88 -14.25 -1.95
N GLN A 322 16.47 -14.60 -3.17
CA GLN A 322 15.06 -14.60 -3.55
C GLN A 322 14.21 -15.45 -2.60
N LEU A 323 12.99 -14.97 -2.35
CA LEU A 323 12.01 -15.65 -1.51
C LEU A 323 11.51 -16.91 -2.23
N THR A 324 11.30 -17.99 -1.47
CA THR A 324 10.84 -19.29 -1.96
C THR A 324 9.92 -19.95 -0.93
N SER A 325 9.08 -20.90 -1.35
CA SER A 325 8.26 -21.70 -0.41
C SER A 325 9.10 -22.42 0.64
N ARG A 326 10.34 -22.81 0.32
CA ARG A 326 11.24 -23.41 1.32
C ARG A 326 11.58 -22.41 2.43
N ALA A 327 11.97 -21.18 2.07
CA ALA A 327 12.28 -20.12 3.03
C ALA A 327 11.05 -19.73 3.88
N LEU A 328 9.87 -19.62 3.26
CA LEU A 328 8.61 -19.35 3.96
C LEU A 328 8.24 -20.46 4.95
N LEU A 329 8.40 -21.71 4.55
CA LEU A 329 8.19 -22.87 5.42
C LEU A 329 9.32 -23.05 6.46
N GLU A 330 10.43 -22.34 6.35
CA GLU A 330 11.47 -22.27 7.39
C GLU A 330 11.16 -21.16 8.39
N ILE A 331 10.76 -19.97 7.92
CA ILE A 331 10.21 -18.86 8.73
C ILE A 331 9.08 -19.36 9.65
N ARG A 332 8.06 -20.01 9.08
CA ARG A 332 6.88 -20.51 9.84
C ARG A 332 7.29 -21.51 10.95
N LYS A 333 8.20 -22.45 10.65
CA LYS A 333 8.71 -23.41 11.66
C LYS A 333 9.51 -22.74 12.78
N ASP A 334 10.29 -21.71 12.46
CA ASP A 334 11.09 -21.01 13.46
C ASP A 334 10.22 -20.14 14.38
N ILE A 335 9.07 -19.65 13.90
CA ILE A 335 8.03 -19.03 14.74
C ILE A 335 7.42 -20.08 15.69
N GLU A 336 6.95 -21.22 15.17
CA GLU A 336 6.40 -22.33 15.98
C GLU A 336 7.40 -22.80 17.07
N LYS A 337 8.67 -22.93 16.71
CA LYS A 337 9.76 -23.33 17.61
C LYS A 337 10.06 -22.29 18.69
N LYS A 338 10.06 -20.99 18.35
CA LYS A 338 10.24 -19.89 19.31
C LYS A 338 9.08 -19.84 20.31
N ARG A 339 7.85 -20.00 19.84
CA ARG A 339 6.62 -20.11 20.65
C ARG A 339 6.71 -21.27 21.64
N ALA A 340 6.94 -22.50 21.16
CA ALA A 340 7.06 -23.68 22.02
C ALA A 340 8.18 -23.57 23.08
N ALA A 341 9.29 -22.87 22.76
CA ALA A 341 10.36 -22.59 23.71
C ALA A 341 9.97 -21.52 24.76
N GLN A 342 9.07 -20.60 24.44
CA GLN A 342 8.52 -19.63 25.40
C GLN A 342 7.46 -20.28 26.30
N ASP A 343 6.60 -21.13 25.75
CA ASP A 343 5.60 -21.87 26.53
C ASP A 343 6.26 -22.79 27.56
N ALA A 344 7.35 -23.47 27.17
CA ALA A 344 8.16 -24.27 28.09
C ALA A 344 8.75 -23.42 29.25
N LYS A 345 9.19 -22.18 28.99
CA LYS A 345 9.64 -21.25 30.06
C LYS A 345 8.49 -20.82 30.96
N ASN A 346 7.33 -20.50 30.39
CA ASN A 346 6.14 -20.09 31.14
C ASN A 346 5.67 -21.21 32.11
N VAL A 347 5.76 -22.48 31.67
CA VAL A 347 5.50 -23.66 32.51
C VAL A 347 6.55 -23.80 33.62
N LEU A 348 7.84 -23.68 33.30
CA LEU A 348 8.94 -23.75 34.27
C LEU A 348 8.92 -22.62 35.31
N GLN A 349 8.32 -21.47 34.99
CA GLN A 349 8.12 -20.33 35.90
C GLN A 349 6.82 -20.40 36.72
N GLY A 350 6.16 -21.56 36.77
CA GLY A 350 5.20 -21.88 37.85
C GLY A 350 3.71 -21.64 37.55
N ARG A 351 3.32 -21.21 36.36
CA ARG A 351 1.88 -21.16 35.98
C ARG A 351 1.36 -22.53 35.51
N SER A 352 1.18 -23.43 36.46
CA SER A 352 0.44 -24.68 36.27
C SER A 352 -1.07 -24.43 36.26
N ILE A 353 -1.72 -24.55 35.10
CA ILE A 353 -3.20 -24.66 35.01
C ILE A 353 -3.54 -26.05 34.48
N ARG A 354 -4.00 -26.92 35.40
CA ARG A 354 -4.58 -28.26 35.16
C ARG A 354 -3.76 -29.15 34.19
N GLY A 355 -2.68 -29.71 34.71
CA GLY A 355 -1.78 -30.57 33.95
C GLY A 355 -2.44 -31.81 33.32
N LYS A 356 -2.23 -31.98 32.01
CA LYS A 356 -2.23 -33.27 31.30
C LYS A 356 -1.22 -33.17 30.15
N TRP A 357 -0.09 -33.85 30.28
CA TRP A 357 0.90 -33.93 29.20
C TRP A 357 0.33 -34.69 28.00
N ARG A 358 -0.01 -33.98 26.92
CA ARG A 358 -0.20 -34.57 25.60
C ARG A 358 1.09 -34.41 24.81
N ALA A 359 1.81 -35.51 24.59
CA ALA A 359 2.82 -35.54 23.54
C ALA A 359 2.14 -35.36 22.18
N PRO A 360 2.64 -34.50 21.27
CA PRO A 360 2.08 -34.38 19.94
C PRO A 360 2.31 -35.69 19.16
N THR A 361 1.24 -36.44 18.91
CA THR A 361 1.25 -37.56 17.98
C THR A 361 1.62 -37.03 16.60
N LYS A 362 2.82 -37.35 16.11
CA LYS A 362 3.30 -36.96 14.78
C LYS A 362 2.51 -37.69 13.70
N THR A 363 1.37 -37.14 13.30
CA THR A 363 0.64 -37.57 12.10
C THR A 363 1.59 -37.49 10.89
N LYS A 364 1.61 -38.53 10.05
CA LYS A 364 2.50 -38.55 8.87
C LYS A 364 2.11 -37.44 7.90
N ARG A 365 3.12 -36.76 7.33
CA ARG A 365 2.95 -35.84 6.20
C ARG A 365 2.41 -36.57 4.98
N GLN A 366 1.43 -35.96 4.32
CA GLN A 366 1.23 -36.06 2.88
C GLN A 366 0.77 -34.71 2.34
N THR A 367 0.80 -34.56 1.01
CA THR A 367 0.77 -33.29 0.23
C THR A 367 1.89 -32.29 0.55
N THR A 368 2.19 -31.46 -0.46
CA THR A 368 3.13 -30.34 -0.37
C THR A 368 2.48 -29.25 0.49
N PRO A 369 3.17 -28.60 1.45
CA PRO A 369 2.57 -27.49 2.19
C PRO A 369 2.42 -26.28 1.27
N GLU A 370 1.22 -26.08 0.76
CA GLU A 370 0.84 -24.91 -0.03
C GLU A 370 1.03 -23.62 0.81
N VAL A 371 1.49 -22.57 0.14
CA VAL A 371 1.82 -21.30 0.79
C VAL A 371 0.58 -20.42 1.01
N GLY A 372 -0.46 -20.62 0.17
CA GLY A 372 -1.75 -19.95 0.17
C GLY A 372 -1.84 -18.77 -0.82
N PRO A 373 -3.06 -18.24 -1.08
CA PRO A 373 -3.37 -17.16 -2.03
C PRO A 373 -2.50 -15.89 -1.96
N ALA A 374 -1.83 -15.65 -0.83
CA ALA A 374 -0.86 -14.55 -0.70
C ALA A 374 0.47 -14.78 -1.45
N PHE A 375 0.68 -15.96 -2.05
CA PHE A 375 1.97 -16.42 -2.59
C PHE A 375 1.92 -17.20 -3.92
N ASP A 376 0.72 -17.44 -4.48
CA ASP A 376 0.50 -18.16 -5.73
C ASP A 376 0.04 -17.26 -6.90
N GLY A 377 0.03 -15.95 -6.69
CA GLY A 377 -0.37 -14.96 -7.69
C GLY A 377 -1.87 -14.84 -7.93
N SER A 378 -2.76 -15.47 -7.15
CA SER A 378 -4.22 -15.47 -7.40
C SER A 378 -4.86 -14.08 -7.50
N PHE A 379 -4.23 -13.07 -6.89
CA PHE A 379 -4.66 -11.66 -6.93
C PHE A 379 -4.09 -10.87 -8.12
N GLY A 380 -3.33 -11.50 -9.01
CA GLY A 380 -2.64 -10.82 -10.12
C GLY A 380 -1.37 -10.08 -9.73
N ILE A 381 -0.83 -10.33 -8.53
CA ILE A 381 0.28 -9.54 -7.96
C ILE A 381 1.47 -10.44 -7.61
N ASP A 382 2.63 -10.02 -8.10
CA ASP A 382 3.91 -10.70 -7.88
C ASP A 382 4.98 -9.69 -7.44
N SER A 383 5.01 -9.41 -6.15
CA SER A 383 5.82 -8.33 -5.59
C SER A 383 7.33 -8.58 -5.73
N GLN A 384 7.77 -9.82 -5.98
CA GLN A 384 9.17 -10.10 -6.32
C GLN A 384 9.54 -9.67 -7.74
N ASP A 385 8.61 -9.68 -8.69
CA ASP A 385 8.83 -9.25 -10.07
C ASP A 385 8.60 -7.74 -10.23
N ILE A 386 7.53 -7.23 -9.61
CA ILE A 386 7.23 -5.79 -9.51
C ILE A 386 8.39 -5.02 -8.87
N LEU A 387 9.06 -5.59 -7.85
CA LEU A 387 10.26 -5.01 -7.24
C LEU A 387 11.44 -4.83 -8.21
N ASN A 388 11.48 -5.56 -9.33
CA ASN A 388 12.59 -5.52 -10.28
C ASN A 388 12.30 -4.60 -11.47
N ILE A 389 11.07 -4.06 -11.60
CA ILE A 389 10.77 -2.97 -12.53
C ILE A 389 11.79 -1.83 -12.30
N PRO A 390 12.45 -1.29 -13.35
CA PRO A 390 13.52 -0.30 -13.18
C PRO A 390 13.10 0.95 -12.40
N ASP A 391 11.92 1.50 -12.72
CA ASP A 391 11.45 2.78 -12.16
C ASP A 391 10.76 2.67 -10.78
N ILE A 392 10.40 1.45 -10.34
CA ILE A 392 9.89 1.22 -8.99
C ILE A 392 11.05 1.34 -7.99
N GLY A 393 11.03 2.36 -7.14
CA GLY A 393 12.12 2.68 -6.22
C GLY A 393 12.17 1.83 -4.95
N PHE A 394 11.03 1.32 -4.47
CA PHE A 394 10.91 0.62 -3.19
C PHE A 394 9.71 -0.36 -3.14
N SER A 395 9.74 -1.27 -2.16
CA SER A 395 8.66 -2.22 -1.88
C SER A 395 7.52 -1.58 -1.11
N THR A 396 6.28 -1.98 -1.42
CA THR A 396 5.07 -1.62 -0.67
C THR A 396 4.30 -2.89 -0.35
N PHE A 397 3.84 -3.03 0.89
CA PHE A 397 2.95 -4.11 1.29
C PHE A 397 2.03 -3.68 2.43
N GLN A 398 0.91 -4.38 2.58
CA GLN A 398 -0.12 -4.07 3.57
C GLN A 398 -0.45 -5.30 4.43
N LEU A 399 -1.03 -5.08 5.61
CA LEU A 399 -1.40 -6.14 6.57
C LEU A 399 -2.76 -5.88 7.23
N PHE A 400 -3.79 -6.43 6.60
CA PHE A 400 -5.16 -6.51 7.11
C PHE A 400 -5.61 -7.98 7.17
N PRO A 401 -5.56 -8.63 8.34
CA PRO A 401 -5.97 -10.03 8.51
C PRO A 401 -7.50 -10.20 8.56
N ASP A 402 -8.25 -9.14 8.90
CA ASP A 402 -9.71 -9.16 8.89
C ASP A 402 -10.29 -9.31 7.47
N GLN A 403 -9.47 -9.07 6.43
CA GLN A 403 -9.89 -9.06 5.03
C GLN A 403 -9.08 -10.02 4.14
N ASN A 404 -7.88 -10.47 4.56
CA ASN A 404 -7.01 -11.30 3.73
C ASN A 404 -6.27 -12.36 4.58
N THR A 405 -5.99 -13.52 3.99
CA THR A 405 -5.27 -14.63 4.64
C THR A 405 -3.81 -14.68 4.15
N TYR A 406 -2.82 -14.64 5.05
CA TYR A 406 -1.39 -14.60 4.71
C TYR A 406 -0.67 -15.96 4.91
N GLY A 407 -1.45 -17.04 4.98
CA GLY A 407 -0.97 -18.41 5.00
C GLY A 407 -2.04 -19.43 5.40
N PRO A 408 -1.72 -20.74 5.37
CA PRO A 408 -2.56 -21.74 6.00
C PRO A 408 -2.65 -21.48 7.51
N LEU A 409 -3.80 -21.80 8.10
CA LEU A 409 -4.00 -21.76 9.55
C LEU A 409 -3.29 -22.93 10.21
N ASN A 410 -2.63 -22.69 11.35
CA ASN A 410 -2.16 -23.74 12.25
C ASN A 410 -3.32 -24.14 13.18
N PRO A 411 -3.83 -25.38 13.13
CA PRO A 411 -4.99 -25.81 13.91
C PRO A 411 -4.68 -26.10 15.40
N ASN A 412 -3.41 -25.96 15.81
CA ASN A 412 -2.97 -26.21 17.19
C ASN A 412 -2.92 -24.93 18.05
N ILE A 413 -3.18 -23.76 17.45
CA ILE A 413 -3.12 -22.43 18.08
C ILE A 413 -4.44 -21.69 17.82
N ASN A 414 -4.80 -20.70 18.64
CA ASN A 414 -6.09 -20.01 18.51
C ASN A 414 -6.14 -19.00 17.33
N ALA A 415 -7.29 -18.37 17.09
CA ALA A 415 -7.48 -17.45 15.97
C ALA A 415 -6.58 -16.19 16.07
N THR A 416 -6.53 -15.53 17.23
CA THR A 416 -5.64 -14.40 17.49
C THR A 416 -4.17 -14.78 17.32
N GLU A 417 -3.80 -15.97 17.79
CA GLU A 417 -2.45 -16.51 17.65
C GLU A 417 -2.06 -16.82 16.20
N ASN A 418 -3.02 -17.26 15.37
CA ASN A 418 -2.84 -17.40 13.93
C ASN A 418 -2.63 -16.03 13.27
N THR A 419 -3.47 -15.04 13.58
CA THR A 419 -3.34 -13.66 13.08
C THR A 419 -1.97 -13.07 13.39
N LEU A 420 -1.46 -13.28 14.61
CA LEU A 420 -0.14 -12.83 15.02
C LEU A 420 0.98 -13.51 14.21
N ASP A 421 1.02 -14.85 14.19
CA ASP A 421 2.07 -15.62 13.50
C ASP A 421 2.05 -15.39 11.97
N GLN A 422 0.87 -15.26 11.36
CA GLN A 422 0.76 -14.94 9.94
C GLN A 422 1.30 -13.54 9.64
N GLY A 423 0.96 -12.52 10.42
CA GLY A 423 1.52 -11.17 10.25
C GLY A 423 3.03 -11.12 10.46
N ILE A 424 3.57 -11.85 11.43
CA ILE A 424 5.03 -11.99 11.64
C ILE A 424 5.69 -12.65 10.42
N SER A 425 5.14 -13.77 9.94
CA SER A 425 5.64 -14.47 8.75
C SER A 425 5.54 -13.62 7.48
N TRP A 426 4.51 -12.77 7.38
CA TRP A 426 4.27 -11.87 6.26
C TRP A 426 5.32 -10.77 6.20
N ILE A 427 5.50 -10.02 7.30
CA ILE A 427 6.47 -8.94 7.40
C ILE A 427 7.90 -9.44 7.15
N GLN A 428 8.26 -10.62 7.65
CA GLN A 428 9.56 -11.23 7.41
C GLN A 428 9.78 -11.63 5.94
N ALA A 429 8.75 -12.12 5.24
CA ALA A 429 8.81 -12.41 3.82
C ALA A 429 9.05 -11.14 2.97
N GLN A 430 8.38 -10.05 3.35
CA GLN A 430 8.47 -8.75 2.65
C GLN A 430 9.83 -8.07 2.82
N GLY A 431 10.36 -8.03 4.05
CA GLY A 431 11.71 -7.55 4.30
C GLY A 431 12.78 -8.39 3.58
N ALA A 432 12.60 -9.71 3.52
CA ALA A 432 13.49 -10.60 2.77
C ALA A 432 13.46 -10.32 1.25
N ALA A 433 12.28 -10.11 0.67
CA ALA A 433 12.13 -9.80 -0.76
C ALA A 433 12.75 -8.43 -1.13
N ALA A 434 12.49 -7.38 -0.34
CA ALA A 434 13.07 -6.05 -0.56
C ALA A 434 14.61 -6.07 -0.45
N ASN A 435 15.17 -6.78 0.54
CA ASN A 435 16.61 -7.00 0.69
C ASN A 435 17.22 -7.85 -0.45
N ALA A 436 16.44 -8.76 -1.06
CA ALA A 436 16.88 -9.52 -2.24
C ALA A 436 16.95 -8.66 -3.51
N ALA A 437 15.95 -7.80 -3.74
CA ALA A 437 15.99 -6.77 -4.78
C ALA A 437 17.09 -5.73 -4.53
N GLY A 438 17.39 -5.45 -3.26
CA GLY A 438 18.31 -4.40 -2.82
C GLY A 438 17.66 -3.02 -2.87
N LYS A 439 16.35 -2.93 -2.58
CA LYS A 439 15.53 -1.71 -2.54
C LYS A 439 14.90 -1.52 -1.15
N PRO A 440 14.50 -0.30 -0.74
CA PRO A 440 13.84 -0.04 0.54
C PRO A 440 12.46 -0.71 0.64
N SER A 441 11.85 -0.70 1.83
CA SER A 441 10.51 -1.27 2.03
C SER A 441 9.61 -0.44 2.96
N ILE A 442 8.32 -0.34 2.62
CA ILE A 442 7.28 0.25 3.46
C ILE A 442 6.17 -0.78 3.74
N LEU A 443 5.83 -0.97 5.01
CA LEU A 443 4.52 -1.46 5.42
C LEU A 443 3.54 -0.29 5.30
N THR A 444 2.87 -0.16 4.14
CA THR A 444 2.10 1.04 3.75
C THR A 444 0.77 1.18 4.44
N SER A 445 0.21 0.07 4.92
CA SER A 445 -0.99 0.03 5.76
C SER A 445 -0.94 -1.19 6.67
N PHE A 446 -1.28 -1.05 7.94
CA PHE A 446 -1.69 -2.18 8.77
C PHE A 446 -2.82 -1.76 9.72
N GLY A 447 -3.73 -2.70 9.98
CA GLY A 447 -4.88 -2.50 10.85
C GLY A 447 -5.44 -3.82 11.36
N LEU A 448 -6.15 -3.77 12.49
CA LEU A 448 -6.85 -4.90 13.09
C LEU A 448 -8.07 -4.36 13.86
N ILE A 449 -9.26 -4.86 13.51
CA ILE A 449 -10.54 -4.32 14.01
C ILE A 449 -10.76 -4.69 15.48
N THR A 450 -11.19 -3.74 16.32
CA THR A 450 -11.50 -3.99 17.75
C THR A 450 -12.99 -4.26 17.97
N ASN A 451 -13.35 -4.72 19.17
CA ASN A 451 -14.76 -4.84 19.58
C ASN A 451 -15.47 -3.48 19.68
N ALA A 452 -14.74 -2.36 19.80
CA ALA A 452 -15.31 -1.03 19.74
C ALA A 452 -15.56 -0.59 18.29
N THR A 453 -14.66 -0.95 17.37
CA THR A 453 -14.73 -0.50 15.97
C THR A 453 -15.44 -1.46 15.00
N SER A 454 -15.77 -2.70 15.41
CA SER A 454 -16.42 -3.71 14.55
C SER A 454 -17.75 -3.26 13.94
N GLN A 455 -18.56 -2.48 14.66
CA GLN A 455 -19.80 -1.86 14.14
C GLN A 455 -19.54 -0.84 13.00
N PHE A 456 -18.33 -0.30 12.92
CA PHE A 456 -17.91 0.63 11.87
C PHE A 456 -17.16 -0.08 10.72
N PHE A 457 -16.88 -1.38 10.83
CA PHE A 457 -16.11 -2.11 9.81
C PHE A 457 -16.84 -2.24 8.47
N VAL A 458 -16.18 -1.79 7.41
CA VAL A 458 -16.58 -1.95 6.01
C VAL A 458 -15.38 -2.54 5.22
N PRO A 459 -15.49 -3.75 4.65
CA PRO A 459 -14.46 -4.31 3.78
C PRO A 459 -14.26 -3.45 2.53
N PHE A 460 -13.04 -3.33 2.02
CA PHE A 460 -12.71 -2.37 0.95
C PHE A 460 -13.50 -2.60 -0.35
N ASN A 461 -13.98 -3.81 -0.61
CA ASN A 461 -14.81 -4.15 -1.78
C ASN A 461 -16.35 -4.03 -1.54
N SER A 462 -16.79 -3.46 -0.41
CA SER A 462 -18.18 -3.40 0.05
C SER A 462 -18.64 -1.97 0.39
N THR A 463 -19.92 -1.65 0.19
CA THR A 463 -20.59 -0.46 0.77
C THR A 463 -21.34 -0.77 2.08
N GLN A 464 -21.33 -2.02 2.52
CA GLN A 464 -22.12 -2.54 3.63
C GLN A 464 -21.25 -2.89 4.85
N VAL A 465 -21.84 -2.70 6.04
CA VAL A 465 -21.30 -3.14 7.32
C VAL A 465 -21.31 -4.67 7.39
N VAL A 466 -20.31 -5.30 8.02
CA VAL A 466 -20.28 -6.76 8.20
C VAL A 466 -21.31 -7.21 9.25
N GLY A 467 -22.51 -7.60 8.80
CA GLY A 467 -23.64 -8.01 9.64
C GLY A 467 -24.19 -9.40 9.34
N SER A 468 -24.31 -10.22 10.40
CA SER A 468 -25.03 -11.51 10.60
C SER A 468 -24.99 -12.67 9.57
N THR A 469 -24.72 -12.43 8.27
CA THR A 469 -24.74 -13.47 7.22
C THR A 469 -23.46 -13.53 6.37
N SER A 470 -22.46 -12.69 6.63
CA SER A 470 -21.15 -12.70 5.95
C SER A 470 -20.06 -13.28 6.86
N SER A 471 -19.80 -14.58 6.73
CA SER A 471 -18.74 -15.26 7.47
C SER A 471 -17.36 -14.97 6.87
N LEU A 472 -16.64 -14.00 7.44
CA LEU A 472 -15.19 -13.88 7.27
C LEU A 472 -14.49 -15.00 8.07
N GLY A 473 -14.43 -16.20 7.48
CA GLY A 473 -13.88 -17.40 8.11
C GLY A 473 -13.29 -18.38 7.11
N SER A 474 -12.09 -18.90 7.43
CA SER A 474 -11.38 -19.97 6.71
C SER A 474 -11.08 -19.73 5.23
N GLY A 475 -10.17 -18.78 4.94
CA GLY A 475 -9.41 -18.72 3.69
C GLY A 475 -10.09 -17.95 2.55
N ALA A 476 -9.28 -17.49 1.59
CA ALA A 476 -9.79 -16.85 0.39
C ALA A 476 -10.30 -17.92 -0.60
N GLY A 477 -11.62 -18.04 -0.67
CA GLY A 477 -12.35 -18.86 -1.63
C GLY A 477 -13.69 -18.21 -1.93
N THR A 478 -14.19 -18.38 -3.16
CA THR A 478 -15.44 -17.80 -3.69
C THR A 478 -16.58 -17.73 -2.68
N ALA A 479 -17.21 -16.56 -2.56
CA ALA A 479 -18.34 -16.33 -1.66
C ALA A 479 -19.48 -17.35 -1.92
N SER A 480 -19.66 -18.30 -0.99
CA SER A 480 -20.68 -19.34 -1.06
C SER A 480 -21.82 -19.03 -0.10
N SER A 481 -23.01 -18.78 -0.64
CA SER A 481 -24.16 -18.27 0.10
C SER A 481 -24.93 -19.36 0.86
N SER A 482 -24.30 -19.99 1.85
CA SER A 482 -24.97 -20.98 2.73
C SER A 482 -24.31 -21.12 4.11
N GLY A 483 -24.70 -20.28 5.07
CA GLY A 483 -24.27 -20.41 6.47
C GLY A 483 -24.96 -19.41 7.40
N THR A 484 -25.67 -19.90 8.42
CA THR A 484 -26.43 -19.06 9.37
C THR A 484 -25.62 -18.72 10.62
N GLY A 485 -25.48 -17.42 10.91
CA GLY A 485 -25.30 -16.93 12.28
C GLY A 485 -23.89 -16.91 12.84
N ALA A 486 -23.05 -16.00 12.36
CA ALA A 486 -21.84 -15.55 13.06
C ALA A 486 -21.68 -14.04 12.91
N ASN A 487 -21.45 -13.33 14.03
CA ASN A 487 -21.15 -11.91 14.02
C ASN A 487 -19.65 -11.69 13.82
N PHE A 488 -19.27 -10.70 12.99
CA PHE A 488 -17.88 -10.26 12.97
C PHE A 488 -17.52 -9.70 14.35
N THR A 489 -16.58 -10.37 15.02
CA THR A 489 -16.16 -10.05 16.38
C THR A 489 -14.72 -9.58 16.31
N GLY A 490 -14.48 -8.30 16.60
CA GLY A 490 -13.14 -7.74 16.62
C GLY A 490 -12.30 -8.29 17.78
N VAL A 491 -11.03 -7.91 17.82
CA VAL A 491 -10.16 -8.25 18.96
C VAL A 491 -10.41 -7.31 20.15
N SER A 492 -9.88 -7.64 21.33
CA SER A 492 -9.77 -6.65 22.40
C SER A 492 -8.59 -5.71 22.17
N ASP A 493 -8.65 -4.50 22.70
CA ASP A 493 -7.62 -3.47 22.58
C ASP A 493 -6.26 -4.00 23.05
N GLY A 494 -6.23 -4.83 24.10
CA GLY A 494 -5.01 -5.48 24.58
C GLY A 494 -4.38 -6.46 23.58
N ILE A 495 -5.20 -7.14 22.78
CA ILE A 495 -4.75 -7.98 21.66
C ILE A 495 -4.24 -7.10 20.52
N GLN A 496 -4.98 -6.05 20.14
CA GLN A 496 -4.57 -5.12 19.09
C GLN A 496 -3.23 -4.46 19.42
N ASN A 497 -3.08 -3.93 20.63
CA ASN A 497 -1.86 -3.29 21.11
C ASN A 497 -0.65 -4.22 21.14
N SER A 498 -0.83 -5.47 21.62
CA SER A 498 0.27 -6.46 21.64
C SER A 498 0.61 -6.96 20.24
N THR A 499 -0.38 -7.08 19.35
CA THR A 499 -0.19 -7.47 17.95
C THR A 499 0.55 -6.37 17.17
N TYR A 500 0.09 -5.12 17.24
CA TYR A 500 0.75 -3.96 16.64
C TYR A 500 2.18 -3.80 17.16
N SER A 501 2.41 -3.85 18.48
CA SER A 501 3.76 -3.80 19.07
C SER A 501 4.68 -4.88 18.49
N THR A 502 4.15 -6.09 18.30
CA THR A 502 4.92 -7.24 17.77
C THR A 502 5.20 -7.10 16.28
N TRP A 503 4.22 -6.70 15.48
CA TRP A 503 4.38 -6.46 14.03
C TRP A 503 5.33 -5.32 13.74
N VAL A 504 5.19 -4.19 14.43
CA VAL A 504 6.09 -3.02 14.30
C VAL A 504 7.52 -3.40 14.70
N SER A 505 7.71 -4.13 15.80
CA SER A 505 9.04 -4.66 16.17
C SER A 505 9.58 -5.66 15.13
N THR A 506 8.72 -6.48 14.53
CA THR A 506 9.09 -7.43 13.47
C THR A 506 9.49 -6.71 12.18
N ALA A 507 8.82 -5.62 11.82
CA ALA A 507 9.13 -4.80 10.65
C ALA A 507 10.53 -4.16 10.78
N LEU A 508 10.83 -3.58 11.94
CA LEU A 508 12.16 -3.04 12.25
C LEU A 508 13.25 -4.12 12.24
N GLN A 509 12.95 -5.34 12.72
CA GLN A 509 13.87 -6.48 12.66
C GLN A 509 14.05 -7.07 11.25
N ALA A 510 13.03 -6.98 10.40
CA ALA A 510 13.04 -7.46 9.02
C ALA A 510 13.70 -6.48 8.02
N GLY A 511 14.09 -5.29 8.49
CA GLY A 511 14.67 -4.25 7.64
C GLY A 511 13.63 -3.46 6.82
N VAL A 512 12.42 -3.30 7.34
CA VAL A 512 11.39 -2.43 6.76
C VAL A 512 11.64 -0.99 7.24
N ASP A 513 11.89 -0.08 6.29
CA ASP A 513 12.26 1.30 6.57
C ASP A 513 11.08 2.19 6.95
N GLY A 514 9.93 1.97 6.31
CA GLY A 514 8.71 2.76 6.51
C GLY A 514 7.60 1.95 7.16
N ILE A 515 6.97 2.50 8.21
CA ILE A 515 5.87 1.84 8.92
C ILE A 515 4.70 2.81 9.03
N LEU A 516 3.60 2.54 8.31
CA LEU A 516 2.41 3.39 8.27
C LEU A 516 1.21 2.63 8.84
N GLN A 517 0.66 3.12 9.95
CA GLN A 517 -0.61 2.60 10.49
C GLN A 517 -1.78 3.02 9.60
N TYR A 518 -2.82 2.19 9.54
CA TYR A 518 -4.09 2.51 8.90
C TYR A 518 -5.21 2.48 9.96
N GLN A 519 -5.99 3.53 10.17
CA GLN A 519 -5.86 4.91 9.65
C GLN A 519 -5.95 5.97 10.77
N TRP A 520 -5.60 7.21 10.45
CA TRP A 520 -5.67 8.33 11.41
C TRP A 520 -7.12 8.72 11.69
N GLY A 521 -7.55 8.56 12.94
CA GLY A 521 -8.79 9.13 13.47
C GLY A 521 -8.57 10.52 14.03
N GLN A 522 -9.42 11.48 13.65
CA GLN A 522 -9.38 12.88 14.06
C GLN A 522 -10.78 13.39 14.43
N ASP A 523 -10.86 14.21 15.48
CA ASP A 523 -12.05 14.94 15.92
C ASP A 523 -11.81 16.46 15.93
N GLY A 524 -12.83 17.22 16.35
CA GLY A 524 -12.73 18.67 16.53
C GLY A 524 -12.56 19.47 15.23
N LEU A 525 -12.80 18.83 14.07
CA LEU A 525 -12.72 19.45 12.76
C LEU A 525 -13.88 20.42 12.58
N GLN A 526 -13.61 21.59 12.01
CA GLN A 526 -14.64 22.61 11.85
C GLN A 526 -15.71 22.16 10.86
N GLN A 527 -16.99 22.41 11.19
CA GLN A 527 -18.08 22.46 10.21
C GLN A 527 -17.89 23.69 9.29
N SER A 528 -16.84 23.65 8.47
CA SER A 528 -16.57 24.69 7.48
C SER A 528 -17.68 24.67 6.43
N GLY A 529 -18.29 25.83 6.20
CA GLY A 529 -19.50 25.98 5.40
C GLY A 529 -19.26 25.69 3.92
N GLY A 530 -19.33 24.41 3.54
CA GLY A 530 -19.06 23.94 2.19
C GLY A 530 -18.13 22.73 2.16
N GLY A 531 -18.64 21.55 2.57
CA GLY A 531 -18.05 20.25 2.27
C GLY A 531 -16.83 19.82 3.10
N GLY A 532 -16.68 18.51 3.28
CA GLY A 532 -15.44 17.90 3.76
C GLY A 532 -15.62 16.71 4.69
N VAL A 533 -16.02 16.96 5.94
CA VAL A 533 -16.02 15.93 7.00
C VAL A 533 -17.26 16.03 7.90
N VAL A 534 -18.19 15.08 7.68
CA VAL A 534 -19.45 14.81 8.42
C VAL A 534 -20.35 16.02 8.68
N THR A 535 -21.54 15.99 8.08
CA THR A 535 -22.67 16.85 8.44
C THR A 535 -23.87 16.00 8.87
N SER A 536 -23.90 15.58 10.13
CA SER A 536 -25.11 15.03 10.77
C SER A 536 -25.88 16.16 11.45
N THR A 537 -27.11 16.44 11.00
CA THR A 537 -28.01 17.38 11.68
C THR A 537 -28.48 16.79 13.00
N GLU A 538 -28.39 17.59 14.07
CA GLU A 538 -28.53 17.14 15.47
C GLU A 538 -29.95 16.64 15.86
N GLY A 539 -30.91 16.66 14.93
CA GLY A 539 -32.29 16.18 15.12
C GLY A 539 -32.56 14.76 14.63
N ASP A 540 -31.71 14.17 13.77
CA ASP A 540 -32.04 12.93 13.03
C ASP A 540 -31.44 11.64 13.64
N ILE A 541 -30.91 11.70 14.87
CA ILE A 541 -30.30 10.55 15.56
C ILE A 541 -31.39 9.60 16.11
N GLY A 542 -31.99 8.82 15.22
CA GLY A 542 -32.79 7.66 15.58
C GLY A 542 -31.97 6.60 16.31
N SER A 543 -32.59 5.91 17.28
CA SER A 543 -31.93 5.05 18.29
C SER A 543 -31.33 3.71 17.77
N THR A 544 -31.02 3.63 16.48
CA THR A 544 -30.49 2.43 15.82
C THR A 544 -29.28 2.68 14.91
N ALA A 545 -28.87 3.94 14.70
CA ALA A 545 -27.55 4.25 14.16
C ALA A 545 -26.50 4.21 15.29
N PRO A 546 -25.27 3.70 15.06
CA PRO A 546 -24.21 3.78 16.07
C PRO A 546 -23.84 5.24 16.29
N THR A 547 -24.01 5.74 17.53
CA THR A 547 -24.05 7.19 17.84
C THR A 547 -22.67 7.88 17.87
N GLY A 548 -21.71 7.40 17.06
CA GLY A 548 -20.37 7.95 16.91
C GLY A 548 -20.19 8.89 15.72
N ASP A 549 -21.09 8.85 14.73
CA ASP A 549 -20.96 9.56 13.45
C ASP A 549 -21.37 11.05 13.58
N GLN A 550 -20.62 11.80 14.40
CA GLN A 550 -20.84 13.23 14.68
C GLN A 550 -20.13 14.16 13.70
N ALA A 551 -20.71 15.34 13.47
CA ALA A 551 -20.11 16.36 12.63
C ALA A 551 -18.73 16.79 13.16
N GLY A 552 -17.73 16.86 12.27
CA GLY A 552 -16.35 17.19 12.65
C GLY A 552 -15.46 16.00 13.09
N VAL A 553 -15.84 14.75 12.79
CA VAL A 553 -14.96 13.56 12.96
C VAL A 553 -14.60 12.90 11.62
N SER A 554 -13.35 12.45 11.49
CA SER A 554 -12.78 11.88 10.26
C SER A 554 -13.52 10.64 9.71
N PRO A 555 -13.46 10.39 8.39
CA PRO A 555 -13.91 9.15 7.74
C PRO A 555 -13.55 7.85 8.46
N GLN A 556 -14.50 6.92 8.57
CA GLN A 556 -14.38 5.70 9.37
C GLN A 556 -14.87 4.46 8.61
N ASP A 557 -13.95 3.51 8.43
CA ASP A 557 -14.15 2.20 7.80
C ASP A 557 -13.89 1.01 8.75
N GLY A 558 -13.72 1.30 10.05
CA GLY A 558 -13.48 0.34 11.13
C GLY A 558 -12.06 0.33 11.69
N TYR A 559 -11.11 0.99 11.02
CA TYR A 559 -9.69 0.96 11.39
C TYR A 559 -9.18 2.22 12.11
N ALA A 560 -9.98 3.28 12.20
CA ALA A 560 -9.64 4.42 13.06
C ALA A 560 -10.07 4.12 14.52
N PRO A 561 -9.19 4.24 15.52
CA PRO A 561 -9.62 4.18 16.92
C PRO A 561 -10.49 5.39 17.25
N ALA A 562 -11.43 5.24 18.18
CA ALA A 562 -12.23 6.38 18.66
C ALA A 562 -11.32 7.47 19.24
N VAL A 563 -11.57 8.74 18.92
CA VAL A 563 -10.66 9.83 19.28
C VAL A 563 -10.73 10.12 20.79
N GLY A 564 -9.58 10.45 21.40
CA GLY A 564 -9.44 10.59 22.85
C GLY A 564 -9.49 9.26 23.62
N SER A 565 -9.74 8.12 22.96
CA SER A 565 -9.87 6.82 23.63
C SER A 565 -8.54 6.25 24.15
N PRO A 566 -8.60 5.31 25.11
CA PRO A 566 -7.45 4.48 25.46
C PRO A 566 -6.87 3.72 24.27
N GLU A 567 -7.67 3.28 23.30
CA GLU A 567 -7.19 2.62 22.08
C GLU A 567 -6.25 3.54 21.29
N GLN A 568 -6.69 4.76 20.97
CA GLN A 568 -5.90 5.76 20.25
C GLN A 568 -4.62 6.13 21.01
N SER A 569 -4.71 6.34 22.33
CA SER A 569 -3.57 6.67 23.18
C SER A 569 -2.50 5.56 23.19
N ASN A 570 -2.91 4.29 23.23
CA ASN A 570 -1.98 3.17 23.14
C ASN A 570 -1.36 3.03 21.73
N ILE A 571 -2.14 3.16 20.66
CA ILE A 571 -1.64 3.14 19.28
C ILE A 571 -0.59 4.26 19.07
N ASN A 572 -0.92 5.49 19.46
CA ASN A 572 -0.01 6.64 19.37
C ASN A 572 1.27 6.42 20.19
N THR A 573 1.18 5.75 21.34
CA THR A 573 2.33 5.36 22.15
C THR A 573 3.22 4.30 21.46
N ILE A 574 2.62 3.32 20.75
CA ILE A 574 3.35 2.30 19.99
C ILE A 574 4.10 2.95 18.82
N LEU A 575 3.41 3.79 18.04
CA LEU A 575 4.00 4.52 16.91
C LEU A 575 5.13 5.46 17.36
N SER A 576 4.93 6.21 18.45
CA SER A 576 5.96 7.11 19.02
C SER A 576 7.23 6.36 19.44
N LYS A 577 7.09 5.16 20.04
CA LYS A 577 8.24 4.33 20.42
C LYS A 577 9.01 3.81 19.20
N ALA A 578 8.29 3.42 18.15
CA ALA A 578 8.90 2.96 16.90
C ALA A 578 9.60 4.09 16.13
N ALA A 579 9.00 5.29 16.10
CA ALA A 579 9.62 6.50 15.55
C ALA A 579 10.94 6.83 16.28
N ALA A 580 10.94 6.77 17.62
CA ALA A 580 12.15 6.95 18.41
C ALA A 580 13.21 5.87 18.13
N GLN A 581 12.82 4.60 17.98
CA GLN A 581 13.75 3.52 17.62
C GLN A 581 14.37 3.72 16.23
N GLN A 582 13.60 4.19 15.25
CA GLN A 582 14.12 4.52 13.92
C GLN A 582 14.99 5.78 13.92
N ALA A 583 14.67 6.80 14.72
CA ALA A 583 15.55 7.96 14.89
C ALA A 583 16.93 7.54 15.43
N LEU A 584 16.98 6.55 16.34
CA LEU A 584 18.24 5.93 16.79
C LEU A 584 18.96 5.16 15.67
N LEU A 585 18.26 4.46 14.79
CA LEU A 585 18.86 3.80 13.61
C LEU A 585 19.45 4.83 12.62
N ASN A 586 18.70 5.90 12.33
CA ASN A 586 19.13 7.01 11.48
C ASN A 586 20.38 7.72 12.06
N ALA A 587 20.50 7.80 13.39
CA ALA A 587 21.66 8.36 14.08
C ALA A 587 22.86 7.41 14.19
N ALA A 588 22.65 6.12 14.46
CA ALA A 588 23.72 5.14 14.66
C ALA A 588 24.59 4.93 13.40
N ASN A 589 23.99 5.09 12.22
CA ASN A 589 24.68 5.03 10.93
C ASN A 589 25.51 6.30 10.61
N LEU A 590 25.58 7.29 11.50
CA LEU A 590 26.50 8.44 11.40
C LEU A 590 27.83 8.21 12.15
N LEU A 591 27.98 7.06 12.81
CA LEU A 591 29.16 6.68 13.62
C LEU A 591 29.92 5.47 13.01
N ARG A 592 29.76 5.24 11.70
CA ARG A 592 30.43 4.20 10.90
C ARG A 592 30.88 4.77 9.55
#